data_AF-A0A9P9FXR2-F1
#
_entry.id   AF-A0A9P9FXR2-F1
#
_cell.length_a   1.000
_cell.length_b   1.000
_cell.length_c   1.000
_cell.angle_alpha   90.00
_cell.angle_beta   90.00
_cell.angle_gamma   90.00
#
_symmetry.space_group_name_H-M   'P 1'
#
loop_
_entity.id
_entity.type
_entity.pdbx_description
1 polymer ?
#
loop_
_entity_poly.entity_id
_entity_poly.type
_entity_poly.pdbx_seq_one_letter_code
_entity_poly.pdbx_strand_id
1 'polypeptide(L)'
;MPLWNIYHTEGAFESQETRNVFVAGGARDQKPFVRLVIQHMAVHIHEGDHMDDFPKQFSDYINATIKPYIADKGYDWEITVSDTPRDFWRFNGIAPPPWRSEAERVWARDGRPSEWEEK
;
A
#
# COMPACT_ATOMS: atom_id res chain seq x y z
N MET A 1 9.76 -2.91 -6.46
CA MET A 1 9.09 -1.59 -6.53
C MET A 1 7.71 -1.72 -5.90
N PRO A 2 7.44 -1.19 -4.71
CA PRO A 2 6.08 -1.28 -4.16
C PRO A 2 5.20 -0.23 -4.85
N LEU A 3 4.24 -0.69 -5.66
CA LEU A 3 3.15 0.14 -6.16
C LEU A 3 2.13 0.29 -5.02
N TRP A 4 2.12 1.46 -4.38
CA TRP A 4 1.09 1.81 -3.40
C TRP A 4 0.03 2.63 -4.12
N ASN A 5 -1.17 2.08 -4.27
CA ASN A 5 -2.35 2.89 -4.60
C ASN A 5 -2.99 3.32 -3.29
N ILE A 6 -2.91 4.61 -2.97
CA ILE A 6 -3.62 5.19 -1.83
C ILE A 6 -4.98 5.65 -2.35
N TYR A 7 -6.04 4.95 -1.95
CA TYR A 7 -7.41 5.36 -2.26
C TYR A 7 -7.93 6.30 -1.18
N HIS A 8 -8.53 7.41 -1.60
CA HIS A 8 -9.42 8.22 -0.77
C HIS A 8 -10.76 8.36 -1.49
N THR A 9 -11.84 8.59 -0.75
CA THR A 9 -13.13 8.95 -1.34
C THR A 9 -12.97 10.24 -2.14
N GLU A 10 -13.53 10.29 -3.35
CA GLU A 10 -13.65 11.54 -4.10
C GLU A 10 -14.39 12.57 -3.23
N GLY A 11 -13.92 13.81 -3.15
CA GLY A 11 -14.47 14.79 -2.22
C GLY A 11 -13.96 14.74 -0.77
N ALA A 12 -13.22 13.71 -0.35
CA ALA A 12 -12.79 13.54 1.06
C ALA A 12 -12.03 14.76 1.64
N PHE A 13 -11.39 15.56 0.79
CA PHE A 13 -10.62 16.74 1.21
C PHE A 13 -11.14 18.06 0.63
N GLU A 14 -12.24 18.03 -0.13
CA GLU A 14 -12.75 19.17 -0.90
C GLU A 14 -13.44 20.24 -0.05
N SER A 15 -14.18 19.86 1.00
CA SER A 15 -14.92 20.81 1.84
C SER A 15 -14.63 20.61 3.34
N GLN A 16 -14.94 21.63 4.14
CA GLN A 16 -14.82 21.55 5.60
C GLN A 16 -15.73 20.46 6.16
N GLU A 17 -16.89 20.23 5.53
CA GLU A 17 -17.86 19.21 5.91
C GLU A 17 -17.34 17.81 5.60
N THR A 18 -16.79 17.56 4.40
CA THR A 18 -16.27 16.23 4.01
C THR A 18 -15.03 15.83 4.80
N ARG A 19 -14.23 16.81 5.25
CA ARG A 19 -13.14 16.60 6.21
C ARG A 19 -13.62 16.16 7.60
N ASN A 20 -14.84 16.51 7.98
CA ASN A 20 -15.39 16.27 9.31
C ASN A 20 -16.13 14.93 9.43
N VAL A 21 -16.33 14.20 8.33
CA VAL A 21 -17.11 12.96 8.32
C VAL A 21 -16.22 11.73 8.50
N PHE A 22 -16.65 10.87 9.42
CA PHE A 22 -16.33 9.45 9.60
C PHE A 22 -15.19 9.07 10.56
N VAL A 23 -15.54 9.01 11.85
CA VAL A 23 -15.10 7.95 12.79
C VAL A 23 -16.27 7.62 13.71
N ALA A 24 -16.65 6.34 13.84
CA ALA A 24 -17.56 5.80 14.87
C ALA A 24 -18.91 6.55 15.09
N GLY A 25 -19.54 7.06 14.03
CA GLY A 25 -20.90 7.62 14.11
C GLY A 25 -21.01 9.07 14.61
N GLY A 26 -19.90 9.79 14.80
CA GLY A 26 -19.90 11.22 15.14
C GLY A 26 -19.17 12.07 14.09
N ALA A 27 -19.67 13.28 13.84
CA ALA A 27 -18.92 14.30 13.14
C ALA A 27 -17.77 14.79 14.03
N ARG A 28 -16.58 14.94 13.45
CA ARG A 28 -15.42 15.52 14.14
C ARG A 28 -15.32 17.00 13.80
N ASP A 29 -15.05 17.81 14.81
CA ASP A 29 -15.14 19.27 14.79
C ASP A 29 -13.79 19.96 14.56
N GLN A 30 -12.65 19.26 14.63
CA GLN A 30 -11.33 19.92 14.64
C GLN A 30 -10.28 19.41 13.65
N LYS A 31 -10.16 18.10 13.39
CA LYS A 31 -9.17 17.56 12.44
C LYS A 31 -9.73 16.38 11.64
N PRO A 32 -9.42 16.29 10.33
CA PRO A 32 -9.82 15.16 9.50
C PRO A 32 -9.20 13.86 9.99
N PHE A 33 -9.94 12.77 9.82
CA PHE A 33 -9.45 11.41 10.03
C PHE A 33 -8.79 10.88 8.75
N VAL A 34 -7.66 10.20 8.87
CA VAL A 34 -6.92 9.66 7.73
C VAL A 34 -7.09 8.15 7.63
N ARG A 35 -7.84 7.68 6.63
CA ARG A 35 -7.97 6.24 6.30
C ARG A 35 -7.03 5.88 5.16
N LEU A 36 -6.13 4.91 5.37
CA LEU A 36 -5.34 4.32 4.28
C LEU A 36 -5.81 2.90 4.00
N VAL A 37 -6.08 2.63 2.72
CA VAL A 37 -6.41 1.29 2.22
C VAL A 37 -5.32 0.89 1.23
N ILE A 38 -4.64 -0.21 1.53
CA ILE A 38 -3.47 -0.68 0.79
C ILE A 38 -3.81 -2.03 0.16
N GLN A 39 -3.59 -2.15 -1.14
CA GLN A 39 -3.60 -3.44 -1.83
C GLN A 39 -2.16 -3.89 -2.07
N HIS A 40 -1.82 -5.08 -1.60
CA HIS A 40 -0.50 -5.68 -1.73
C HIS A 40 -0.57 -6.86 -2.71
N MET A 41 0.35 -6.88 -3.69
CA MET A 41 0.32 -7.86 -4.79
C MET A 41 1.70 -8.43 -5.15
N ALA A 42 2.78 -7.77 -4.71
CA ALA A 42 4.11 -8.05 -5.24
C ALA A 42 4.79 -9.26 -4.59
N VAL A 43 4.54 -9.49 -3.30
CA VAL A 43 5.09 -10.58 -2.51
C VAL A 43 4.00 -11.00 -1.54
N HIS A 44 3.59 -12.26 -1.57
CA HIS A 44 2.58 -12.72 -0.61
C HIS A 44 3.20 -12.95 0.77
N ILE A 45 2.38 -12.86 1.81
CA ILE A 45 2.78 -13.13 3.20
C ILE A 45 3.21 -14.61 3.39
N HIS A 46 2.94 -15.48 2.41
CA HIS A 46 3.16 -16.93 2.49
C HIS A 46 4.27 -17.46 1.56
N GLU A 47 4.87 -16.63 0.72
CA GLU A 47 5.95 -17.00 -0.20
C GLU A 47 7.36 -16.90 0.43
N GLY A 48 7.66 -17.73 1.45
CA GLY A 48 9.03 -17.92 1.97
C GLY A 48 9.13 -18.38 3.44
N ASP A 49 10.17 -19.17 3.75
CA ASP A 49 10.45 -19.78 5.08
C ASP A 49 10.73 -18.77 6.23
N HIS A 50 10.61 -17.46 5.99
CA HIS A 50 10.97 -16.38 6.94
C HIS A 50 9.90 -15.28 7.07
N MET A 51 8.63 -15.59 6.79
CA MET A 51 7.55 -14.59 6.72
C MET A 51 6.51 -14.63 7.82
N ASP A 52 6.69 -15.45 8.86
CA ASP A 52 5.79 -15.47 10.02
C ASP A 52 5.65 -14.07 10.67
N ASP A 53 6.73 -13.27 10.68
CA ASP A 53 6.75 -11.91 11.20
C ASP A 53 6.46 -10.82 10.14
N PHE A 54 6.25 -11.19 8.86
CA PHE A 54 6.09 -10.22 7.77
C PHE A 54 4.91 -9.25 7.99
N PRO A 55 3.71 -9.67 8.45
CA PRO A 55 2.61 -8.74 8.71
C PRO A 55 3.00 -7.65 9.72
N LYS A 56 3.73 -8.04 10.77
CA LYS A 56 4.20 -7.12 11.80
C LYS A 56 5.27 -6.18 11.23
N GLN A 57 6.29 -6.72 10.56
CA GLN A 57 7.36 -5.92 9.97
C GLN A 57 6.83 -4.91 8.94
N PHE A 58 5.88 -5.33 8.10
CA PHE A 58 5.24 -4.47 7.12
C PHE A 58 4.41 -3.37 7.79
N SER A 59 3.64 -3.73 8.82
CA SER A 59 2.89 -2.75 9.62
C SER A 59 3.81 -1.73 10.29
N ASP A 60 4.91 -2.17 10.89
CA ASP A 60 5.91 -1.29 11.52
C ASP A 60 6.56 -0.36 10.49
N TYR A 61 6.88 -0.87 9.29
CA TYR A 61 7.41 -0.07 8.19
C TYR A 61 6.42 1.01 7.74
N ILE A 62 5.14 0.65 7.56
CA ILE A 62 4.10 1.62 7.18
C ILE A 62 3.98 2.69 8.27
N ASN A 63 3.88 2.29 9.54
CA ASN A 63 3.76 3.20 10.68
C ASN A 63 4.92 4.19 10.73
N ALA A 64 6.16 3.71 10.58
CA ALA A 64 7.34 4.57 10.54
C ALA A 64 7.32 5.54 9.36
N THR A 65 6.88 5.08 8.18
CA THR A 65 6.79 5.89 6.96
C THR A 65 5.77 7.01 7.07
N ILE A 66 4.59 6.72 7.62
CA ILE A 66 3.51 7.72 7.72
C ILE A 66 3.66 8.65 8.91
N LYS A 67 4.41 8.26 9.94
CA LYS A 67 4.57 9.00 11.20
C LYS A 67 4.85 10.50 11.00
N PRO A 68 5.86 10.95 10.22
CA PRO A 68 6.14 12.37 10.05
C PRO A 68 5.03 13.15 9.30
N TYR A 69 4.16 12.46 8.58
CA TYR A 69 3.14 13.07 7.73
C TYR A 69 1.75 13.06 8.35
N ILE A 70 1.45 12.09 9.21
CA ILE A 70 0.12 11.87 9.79
C ILE A 70 0.19 11.96 11.31
N ALA A 71 0.89 11.02 11.95
CA ALA A 71 0.89 10.89 13.41
C ALA A 71 1.53 12.12 14.10
N ASP A 72 2.67 12.60 13.61
CA ASP A 72 3.40 13.74 14.20
C ASP A 72 2.65 15.07 14.00
N LYS A 73 1.70 15.12 13.07
CA LYS A 73 0.80 16.28 12.87
C LYS A 73 -0.47 16.19 13.74
N GLY A 74 -0.60 15.11 14.52
CA GLY A 74 -1.70 14.86 15.43
C GLY A 74 -3.03 14.61 14.71
N TYR A 75 -3.00 13.91 13.57
CA TYR A 75 -4.18 13.33 12.95
C TYR A 75 -4.44 11.93 13.52
N ASP A 76 -5.71 11.58 13.67
CA ASP A 76 -6.10 10.18 13.89
C ASP A 76 -6.14 9.43 12.56
N TRP A 77 -5.82 8.15 12.58
CA TRP A 77 -5.67 7.37 11.37
C TRP A 77 -5.92 5.87 11.55
N GLU A 78 -6.24 5.18 10.46
CA GLU A 78 -6.40 3.72 10.41
C GLU A 78 -5.90 3.16 9.08
N ILE A 79 -5.28 1.97 9.14
CA ILE A 79 -4.73 1.28 7.96
C ILE A 79 -5.32 -0.12 7.85
N THR A 80 -5.65 -0.51 6.63
CA THR A 80 -5.92 -1.90 6.28
C THR A 80 -5.12 -2.28 5.05
N VAL A 81 -4.52 -3.46 5.11
CA VAL A 81 -3.78 -4.07 4.00
C VAL A 81 -4.57 -5.28 3.54
N SER A 82 -4.89 -5.33 2.25
CA SER A 82 -5.49 -6.49 1.60
C SER A 82 -4.46 -7.13 0.69
N ASP A 83 -4.21 -8.43 0.87
CA ASP A 83 -3.37 -9.23 -0.01
C ASP A 83 -4.20 -9.75 -1.18
N THR A 84 -3.75 -9.59 -2.43
CA THR A 84 -4.53 -9.97 -3.63
C THR A 84 -3.75 -10.91 -4.54
N PRO A 85 -4.36 -11.95 -5.12
CA PRO A 85 -3.64 -12.99 -5.84
C PRO A 85 -2.77 -12.45 -6.98
N ARG A 86 -1.46 -12.67 -6.88
CA ARG A 86 -0.46 -12.20 -7.84
C ARG A 86 -0.66 -12.73 -9.26
N ASP A 87 -1.22 -13.93 -9.42
CA ASP A 87 -1.42 -14.59 -10.71
C ASP A 87 -2.27 -13.78 -11.71
N PHE A 88 -3.14 -12.89 -11.20
CA PHE A 88 -3.96 -12.01 -12.02
C PHE A 88 -3.31 -10.64 -12.31
N TRP A 89 -2.18 -10.32 -11.67
CA TRP A 89 -1.50 -9.04 -11.89
C TRP A 89 -0.77 -9.03 -13.24
N ARG A 90 -1.00 -7.99 -14.05
CA ARG A 90 -0.25 -7.69 -15.27
C ARG A 90 0.20 -6.23 -15.26
N PHE A 91 1.43 -5.97 -15.69
CA PHE A 91 1.92 -4.62 -15.98
C PHE A 91 2.18 -4.51 -17.48
N ASN A 92 1.41 -3.65 -18.18
CA ASN A 92 1.41 -3.55 -19.64
C ASN A 92 1.15 -4.89 -20.34
N GLY A 93 0.32 -5.75 -19.73
CA GLY A 93 0.02 -7.09 -20.25
C GLY A 93 1.05 -8.17 -19.88
N ILE A 94 2.17 -7.80 -19.27
CA ILE A 94 3.26 -8.72 -18.91
C ILE A 94 3.09 -9.18 -17.46
N ALA A 95 3.21 -10.48 -17.22
CA ALA A 95 3.25 -11.01 -15.86
C ALA A 95 4.52 -10.51 -15.16
N PRO A 96 4.46 -10.09 -13.89
CA PRO A 96 5.64 -9.59 -13.21
C PRO A 96 6.61 -10.73 -12.91
N PRO A 97 7.92 -10.48 -12.90
CA PRO A 97 8.94 -11.49 -12.62
C PRO A 97 8.92 -11.92 -11.14
N PRO A 98 9.36 -13.15 -10.81
CA PRO A 98 9.40 -13.65 -9.44
C PRO A 98 10.17 -12.71 -8.50
N TRP A 99 9.78 -12.71 -7.23
CA TRP A 99 10.45 -11.90 -6.22
C TRP A 99 11.94 -12.23 -6.14
N ARG A 100 12.78 -11.19 -6.08
CA ARG A 100 14.26 -11.25 -6.05
C ARG A 100 14.92 -11.89 -7.26
N SER A 101 14.19 -12.12 -8.36
CA SER A 101 14.76 -12.59 -9.62
C SER A 101 15.63 -11.51 -10.30
N GLU A 102 16.50 -11.94 -11.21
CA GLU A 102 17.30 -11.01 -12.02
C GLU A 102 16.41 -10.12 -12.89
N ALA A 103 15.30 -10.66 -13.40
CA ALA A 103 14.32 -9.91 -14.18
C ALA A 103 13.64 -8.80 -13.36
N GLU A 104 13.31 -9.05 -12.07
CA GLU A 104 12.78 -8.00 -11.18
C GLU A 104 13.77 -6.84 -11.02
N ARG A 105 15.07 -7.15 -10.88
CA ARG A 105 16.12 -6.13 -10.76
C ARG A 105 16.26 -5.29 -12.03
N VAL A 106 16.15 -5.93 -13.19
CA VAL A 106 16.13 -5.22 -14.49
C VAL A 106 14.94 -4.27 -14.57
N TRP A 107 13.73 -4.74 -14.24
CA TRP A 107 12.53 -3.89 -14.21
C TRP A 107 12.68 -2.70 -13.25
N ALA A 108 13.23 -2.94 -12.06
CA ALA A 108 13.42 -1.90 -11.05
C ALA A 108 14.46 -0.85 -11.48
N ARG A 109 15.57 -1.29 -12.10
CA ARG A 109 16.61 -0.39 -12.62
C ARG A 109 16.10 0.47 -13.78
N ASP A 110 15.36 -0.13 -14.69
CA ASP A 110 14.91 0.54 -15.92
C ASP A 110 13.59 1.31 -15.71
N GLY A 111 12.93 1.12 -14.56
CA GLY A 111 11.69 1.81 -14.18
C GLY A 111 10.48 1.46 -15.05
N ARG A 112 10.54 0.34 -15.79
CA ARG A 112 9.51 -0.07 -16.75
C ARG A 112 9.45 -1.60 -16.89
N PRO A 113 8.29 -2.17 -17.25
CA PRO A 113 8.21 -3.59 -17.55
C PRO A 113 8.94 -3.91 -18.87
N SER A 114 9.59 -5.07 -18.92
CA SER A 114 10.20 -5.66 -20.11
C SER A 114 9.94 -7.16 -20.16
N GLU A 115 9.89 -7.75 -21.34
CA GLU A 115 9.75 -9.20 -21.50
C GLU A 115 10.85 -9.96 -20.74
N TRP A 116 10.47 -11.08 -20.16
CA TRP A 116 11.36 -11.97 -19.43
C TRP A 116 10.82 -13.41 -19.53
N GLU A 117 11.73 -14.38 -19.44
CA GLU A 117 11.38 -15.80 -19.37
C GLU A 117 11.88 -16.37 -18.04
N GLU A 118 11.08 -17.24 -17.44
CA GLU A 118 11.50 -18.04 -16.30
C GLU A 118 12.49 -19.10 -16.81
N LYS A 119 13.75 -19.02 -16.37
CA LYS A 119 14.79 -20.00 -16.70
C LYS A 119 14.75 -21.19 -15.77
#